data_AF-A0ABD1T3G6-F1
#
_entry.id   AF-A0ABD1T3G6-F1
#
_cell.length_a   1.000
_cell.length_b   1.000
_cell.length_c   1.000
_cell.angle_alpha   90.00
_cell.angle_beta   90.00
_cell.angle_gamma   90.00
#
_symmetry.space_group_name_H-M   'P 1'
#
loop_
_entity.id
_entity.type
_entity.pdbx_description
1 polymer ?
#
loop_
_entity_poly.entity_id
_entity_poly.type
_entity_poly.pdbx_seq_one_letter_code
_entity_poly.pdbx_strand_id
1 'polypeptide(L)'
;MLTTKGQGFPRDVFYLHSRLLERAAKPSDQTSAGSLTALPVIETQVGDVSANVCAPVPDIDDPTKHARIPGSDVAEPPPDPVRDTFGKLVRKKFSYHILPLSYLSGGGFDLINTNYTTCPLDIVQSSYDTLGIPVEFFPVNLKKGVIRVFTDLNIMFTNKYTVCPESSVWKLDHYYPNDPLNPDYRDYFITTGGVVGNPGPETLANWFKIQKFEDGYKLLHCPSVCINYCDVMCKDIGIYAQNGYTRLALTNVPFKVVFKRA
;
A
#
# COMPACT_ATOMS: atom_id res chain seq x y z
N MET A 1 -13.25 15.32 -35.40
CA MET A 1 -13.09 16.73 -34.97
C MET A 1 -13.99 16.93 -33.74
N LEU A 2 -13.37 17.11 -32.56
CA LEU A 2 -13.73 17.96 -31.38
C LEU A 2 -15.23 18.26 -31.06
N THR A 3 -15.80 18.37 -29.83
CA THR A 3 -15.43 18.24 -28.39
C THR A 3 -16.65 18.71 -27.54
N THR A 4 -16.87 18.12 -26.34
CA THR A 4 -17.35 18.71 -25.03
C THR A 4 -18.68 19.49 -24.95
N LYS A 5 -19.44 19.66 -23.85
CA LYS A 5 -19.39 19.49 -22.38
C LYS A 5 -20.87 19.70 -21.91
N GLY A 6 -21.43 18.97 -20.94
CA GLY A 6 -21.35 19.26 -19.51
C GLY A 6 -22.66 19.82 -18.93
N GLN A 7 -23.60 18.96 -18.52
CA GLN A 7 -24.75 19.35 -17.67
C GLN A 7 -24.33 19.25 -16.20
N GLY A 8 -24.20 20.39 -15.53
CA GLY A 8 -24.03 20.43 -14.08
C GLY A 8 -25.37 20.59 -13.41
N PHE A 9 -25.75 19.69 -12.49
CA PHE A 9 -26.56 19.98 -11.30
C PHE A 9 -26.41 18.83 -10.29
N PRO A 10 -25.48 18.98 -9.31
CA PRO A 10 -25.69 18.38 -7.99
C PRO A 10 -25.73 19.42 -6.86
N ARG A 11 -25.19 20.63 -7.05
CA ARG A 11 -25.01 21.61 -5.96
C ARG A 11 -26.31 22.28 -5.47
N ASP A 12 -27.30 22.45 -6.33
CA ASP A 12 -28.52 23.20 -5.97
C ASP A 12 -29.54 22.40 -5.17
N VAL A 13 -29.56 21.07 -5.35
CA VAL A 13 -30.46 20.18 -4.61
C VAL A 13 -30.06 20.11 -3.13
N PHE A 14 -28.75 20.05 -2.84
CA PHE A 14 -28.25 20.08 -1.47
C PHE A 14 -28.44 21.44 -0.80
N TYR A 15 -28.38 22.55 -1.56
CA TYR A 15 -28.61 23.90 -1.03
C TYR A 15 -30.08 24.13 -0.62
N LEU A 16 -31.03 23.62 -1.41
CA LEU A 16 -32.46 23.71 -1.08
C LEU A 16 -32.84 22.83 0.12
N HIS A 17 -32.24 21.65 0.27
CA HIS A 17 -32.47 20.78 1.43
C HIS A 17 -31.86 21.33 2.73
N SER A 18 -30.69 21.95 2.67
CA SER A 18 -30.06 22.57 3.84
C SER A 18 -30.87 23.76 4.38
N ARG A 19 -31.46 24.59 3.51
CA ARG A 19 -32.37 25.69 3.91
C ARG A 19 -33.68 25.23 4.55
N LEU A 20 -34.20 24.05 4.19
CA LEU A 20 -35.39 23.45 4.81
C LEU A 20 -35.10 22.93 6.23
N LEU A 21 -33.92 22.34 6.45
CA LEU A 21 -33.47 21.85 7.76
C LEU A 21 -33.19 23.01 8.75
N GLU A 22 -32.65 24.13 8.28
CA GLU A 22 -32.44 25.33 9.11
C GLU A 22 -33.74 25.90 9.71
N ARG A 23 -34.90 25.73 9.05
CA ARG A 23 -36.19 26.22 9.57
C ARG A 23 -36.94 25.21 10.46
N ALA A 24 -36.60 23.93 10.37
CA ALA A 24 -37.23 22.87 11.17
C ALA A 24 -36.63 22.73 12.57
N ALA A 25 -35.43 23.27 12.80
CA ALA A 25 -34.79 23.30 14.10
C ALA A 25 -35.20 24.58 14.87
N LYS A 26 -36.15 24.45 15.81
CA LYS A 26 -36.37 25.48 16.84
C LYS A 26 -35.54 25.14 18.09
N PRO A 27 -34.55 25.96 18.49
CA PRO A 27 -33.89 25.80 19.78
C PRO A 27 -34.81 26.26 20.92
N SER A 28 -34.82 25.54 22.05
CA SER A 28 -35.46 25.95 23.30
C SER A 28 -34.41 26.21 24.37
N ASP A 29 -34.44 27.38 25.00
CA ASP A 29 -33.36 27.87 25.89
C ASP A 29 -33.22 27.17 27.26
N GLN A 30 -33.93 26.06 27.51
CA GLN A 30 -33.88 25.37 28.82
C GLN A 30 -33.55 23.87 28.78
N THR A 31 -33.36 23.28 27.60
CA THR A 31 -32.79 21.93 27.44
C THR A 31 -32.06 21.89 26.12
N SER A 32 -30.79 21.49 26.11
CA SER A 32 -29.92 21.38 24.92
C SER A 32 -30.32 20.23 23.98
N ALA A 33 -31.60 20.12 23.64
CA ALA A 33 -32.16 19.13 22.73
C ALA A 33 -33.17 19.82 21.79
N GLY A 34 -32.73 20.15 20.58
CA GLY A 34 -33.63 20.56 19.50
C GLY A 34 -34.38 19.35 18.95
N SER A 35 -35.70 19.45 18.80
CA SER A 35 -36.52 18.42 18.16
C SER A 35 -36.53 18.64 16.64
N LEU A 36 -36.10 17.63 15.87
CA LEU A 36 -36.23 17.58 14.41
C LEU A 36 -37.48 16.77 14.07
N THR A 37 -38.52 17.41 13.53
CA THR A 37 -39.78 16.74 13.14
C THR A 37 -39.81 16.24 11.69
N ALA A 38 -38.67 16.15 11.00
CA ALA A 38 -38.61 15.60 9.64
C ALA A 38 -37.29 14.84 9.37
N LEU A 39 -37.39 13.55 9.06
CA LEU A 39 -36.29 12.70 8.58
C LEU A 39 -36.33 12.67 7.05
N PRO A 40 -35.28 13.13 6.33
CA PRO A 40 -35.24 12.98 4.88
C PRO A 40 -34.90 11.53 4.51
N VAL A 41 -35.81 10.87 3.79
CA VAL A 41 -35.57 9.58 3.13
C VAL A 41 -35.13 9.87 1.70
N ILE A 42 -34.03 9.28 1.26
CA ILE A 42 -33.56 9.37 -0.13
C ILE A 42 -33.66 7.96 -0.73
N GLU A 43 -34.49 7.79 -1.76
CA GLU A 43 -34.66 6.54 -2.47
C GLU A 43 -33.60 6.45 -3.58
N THR A 44 -32.69 5.46 -3.50
CA THR A 44 -31.71 5.18 -4.56
C THR A 44 -32.28 4.08 -5.48
N GLN A 45 -32.01 4.14 -6.80
CA GLN A 45 -32.57 3.19 -7.79
C GLN A 45 -32.01 1.76 -7.71
N VAL A 46 -31.60 1.29 -6.53
CA VAL A 46 -31.31 -0.12 -6.25
C VAL A 46 -31.88 -0.48 -4.87
N GLY A 47 -33.17 -0.24 -4.64
CA GLY A 47 -34.01 -0.94 -3.65
C GLY A 47 -33.53 -1.10 -2.20
N ASP A 48 -32.48 -0.42 -1.77
CA ASP A 48 -31.87 -0.58 -0.46
C ASP A 48 -32.09 0.73 0.32
N VAL A 49 -32.98 0.65 1.31
CA VAL A 49 -33.33 1.78 2.17
C VAL A 49 -32.19 1.96 3.17
N SER A 50 -31.15 2.72 2.80
CA SER A 50 -30.14 3.16 3.75
C SER A 50 -30.71 4.29 4.60
N ALA A 51 -31.09 3.97 5.83
CA ALA A 51 -31.34 4.98 6.84
C ALA A 51 -29.99 5.68 7.13
N ASN A 52 -29.79 6.88 6.56
CA ASN A 52 -28.68 7.73 6.97
C ASN A 52 -28.95 8.19 8.40
N VAL A 53 -28.36 7.47 9.36
CA VAL A 53 -28.25 7.92 10.74
C VAL A 53 -27.39 9.19 10.70
N CYS A 54 -28.02 10.35 10.85
CA CYS A 54 -27.29 11.59 11.10
C CYS A 54 -26.50 11.41 12.38
N ALA A 55 -25.19 11.23 12.27
CA ALA A 55 -24.29 11.36 13.41
C ALA A 55 -24.42 12.79 13.96
N PRO A 56 -24.51 12.99 15.28
CA PRO A 56 -24.41 14.32 15.87
C PRO A 56 -23.13 15.00 15.38
N VAL A 57 -23.22 16.28 14.99
CA VAL A 57 -22.03 17.10 14.71
C VAL A 57 -21.21 17.15 16.01
N PRO A 58 -19.92 16.78 16.00
CA PRO A 58 -19.11 16.86 17.21
C PRO A 58 -18.94 18.33 17.62
N ASP A 59 -19.17 18.60 18.89
CA ASP A 59 -18.82 19.88 19.52
C ASP A 59 -17.32 20.13 19.31
N ILE A 60 -16.98 21.28 18.73
CA ILE A 60 -15.60 21.66 18.35
C ILE A 60 -14.71 21.95 19.58
N ASP A 61 -15.27 21.96 20.79
CA ASP A 61 -14.58 22.43 21.99
C ASP A 61 -14.02 21.33 22.91
N ASP A 62 -14.07 20.03 22.55
CA ASP A 62 -13.44 18.97 23.37
C ASP A 62 -12.79 17.84 22.53
N PRO A 63 -11.45 17.84 22.36
CA PRO A 63 -10.74 16.83 21.60
C PRO A 63 -10.63 15.46 22.28
N THR A 64 -11.21 15.26 23.48
CA THR A 64 -11.10 13.99 24.23
C THR A 64 -12.36 13.12 24.22
N LYS A 65 -13.47 13.59 23.62
CA LYS A 65 -14.71 12.81 23.52
C LYS A 65 -14.86 12.13 22.17
N HIS A 66 -14.05 11.10 21.92
CA HIS A 66 -14.42 10.11 20.89
C HIS A 66 -15.69 9.40 21.35
N ALA A 67 -16.82 9.75 20.74
CA ALA A 67 -18.09 9.05 20.90
C ALA A 67 -17.88 7.59 20.46
N ARG A 68 -17.68 6.69 21.42
CA ARG A 68 -17.66 5.26 21.21
C ARG A 68 -19.08 4.84 20.83
N ILE A 69 -19.30 4.51 19.55
CA ILE A 69 -20.55 3.87 19.11
C ILE A 69 -20.66 2.53 19.86
N PRO A 70 -21.67 2.32 20.71
CA PRO A 70 -21.86 1.03 21.37
C PRO A 70 -22.35 0.03 20.33
N GLY A 71 -21.51 -0.95 19.95
CA GLY A 71 -21.96 -2.11 19.15
C GLY A 71 -21.25 -2.39 17.82
N SER A 72 -20.13 -1.75 17.48
CA SER A 72 -19.34 -2.14 16.29
C SER A 72 -18.18 -3.09 16.62
N ASP A 73 -18.44 -4.17 17.37
CA ASP A 73 -17.47 -5.24 17.60
C ASP A 73 -17.44 -6.26 16.45
N VAL A 74 -17.64 -5.80 15.20
CA VAL A 74 -17.42 -6.63 14.02
C VAL A 74 -15.95 -6.50 13.67
N ALA A 75 -15.14 -7.49 14.09
CA ALA A 75 -13.75 -7.57 13.66
C ALA A 75 -13.68 -7.52 12.12
N GLU A 76 -12.93 -6.57 11.58
CA GLU A 76 -12.73 -6.47 10.14
C GLU A 76 -12.18 -7.78 9.57
N PRO A 77 -12.67 -8.24 8.41
CA PRO A 77 -12.16 -9.45 7.79
C PRO A 77 -10.67 -9.30 7.47
N PRO A 78 -9.88 -10.38 7.53
CA PRO A 78 -8.46 -10.29 7.22
C PRO A 78 -8.25 -9.91 5.75
N PRO A 79 -7.19 -9.15 5.41
CA PRO A 79 -6.91 -8.72 4.04
C PRO A 79 -6.81 -9.89 3.07
N ASP A 80 -7.20 -9.71 1.82
CA ASP A 80 -7.21 -10.78 0.82
C ASP A 80 -5.87 -11.49 0.67
N PRO A 81 -5.87 -12.82 0.46
CA PRO A 81 -4.62 -13.55 0.21
C PRO A 81 -4.08 -13.25 -1.19
N VAL A 82 -2.76 -13.16 -1.29
CA VAL A 82 -2.04 -13.08 -2.57
C VAL A 82 -2.11 -14.44 -3.25
N ARG A 83 -2.32 -14.43 -4.58
CA ARG A 83 -2.41 -15.62 -5.42
C ARG A 83 -1.34 -15.64 -6.49
N ASP A 84 -0.84 -16.83 -6.78
CA ASP A 84 0.08 -17.08 -7.89
C ASP A 84 -0.65 -17.10 -9.25
N THR A 85 0.10 -17.24 -10.35
CA THR A 85 -0.40 -17.31 -11.73
C THR A 85 -1.36 -18.49 -11.97
N PHE A 86 -1.42 -19.48 -11.07
CA PHE A 86 -2.35 -20.60 -11.13
C PHE A 86 -3.53 -20.43 -10.17
N GLY A 87 -3.68 -19.25 -9.54
CA GLY A 87 -4.73 -18.94 -8.58
C GLY A 87 -4.54 -19.56 -7.19
N LYS A 88 -3.41 -20.23 -6.93
CA LYS A 88 -3.10 -20.84 -5.63
C LYS A 88 -2.57 -19.79 -4.66
N LEU A 89 -2.78 -20.00 -3.37
CA LEU A 89 -2.35 -19.05 -2.33
C LEU A 89 -0.82 -18.99 -2.25
N VAL A 90 -0.26 -17.80 -2.25
CA VAL A 90 1.16 -17.55 -1.96
C VAL A 90 1.41 -17.80 -0.46
N ARG A 91 2.45 -18.57 -0.16
CA ARG A 91 2.79 -19.03 1.19
C ARG A 91 4.28 -18.95 1.47
N LYS A 92 4.63 -18.62 2.72
CA LYS A 92 6.01 -18.47 3.24
C LYS A 92 6.94 -19.67 2.99
N LYS A 93 6.42 -20.89 2.88
CA LYS A 93 7.23 -22.13 2.74
C LYS A 93 7.63 -22.45 1.29
N PHE A 94 7.25 -21.62 0.34
CA PHE A 94 7.54 -21.84 -1.08
C PHE A 94 8.25 -20.62 -1.64
N SER A 95 9.00 -20.86 -2.70
CA SER A 95 9.70 -19.84 -3.47
C SER A 95 8.89 -19.47 -4.72
N TYR A 96 8.99 -18.20 -5.12
CA TYR A 96 8.25 -17.64 -6.24
C TYR A 96 9.14 -16.76 -7.09
N HIS A 97 9.01 -16.88 -8.40
CA HIS A 97 9.51 -15.87 -9.33
C HIS A 97 8.54 -14.69 -9.36
N ILE A 98 9.08 -13.47 -9.25
CA ILE A 98 8.32 -12.25 -9.49
C ILE A 98 8.55 -11.86 -10.95
N LEU A 99 7.48 -11.86 -11.73
CA LEU A 99 7.53 -11.61 -13.17
C LEU A 99 6.67 -10.39 -13.53
N PRO A 100 7.01 -9.64 -14.60
CA PRO A 100 6.10 -8.63 -15.11
C PRO A 100 4.77 -9.25 -15.54
N LEU A 101 3.68 -8.52 -15.37
CA LEU A 101 2.36 -8.95 -15.87
C LEU A 101 2.35 -9.08 -17.40
N SER A 102 3.09 -8.21 -18.10
CA SER A 102 3.28 -8.25 -19.55
C SER A 102 4.63 -8.88 -19.89
N TYR A 103 4.62 -9.97 -20.65
CA TYR A 103 5.82 -10.66 -21.14
C TYR A 103 6.69 -9.77 -22.06
N LEU A 104 6.11 -8.71 -22.64
CA LEU A 104 6.85 -7.73 -23.44
C LEU A 104 7.65 -6.74 -22.58
N SER A 105 7.45 -6.74 -21.27
CA SER A 105 8.10 -5.82 -20.34
C SER A 105 9.43 -6.34 -19.79
N GLY A 106 9.92 -7.50 -20.26
CA GLY A 106 11.15 -8.15 -19.81
C GLY A 106 10.90 -9.40 -18.98
N GLY A 107 11.92 -9.84 -18.24
CA GLY A 107 11.87 -11.00 -17.37
C GLY A 107 11.73 -10.65 -15.89
N GLY A 108 11.99 -11.65 -15.06
CA GLY A 108 12.04 -11.54 -13.60
C GLY A 108 13.28 -10.81 -13.09
N PHE A 109 13.43 -10.82 -11.77
CA PHE A 109 14.50 -10.11 -11.08
C PHE A 109 15.77 -10.95 -10.90
N ASP A 110 16.91 -10.29 -11.04
CA ASP A 110 18.24 -10.84 -10.86
C ASP A 110 19.09 -9.93 -9.97
N LEU A 111 20.28 -10.40 -9.60
CA LEU A 111 21.23 -9.68 -8.75
C LEU A 111 22.49 -9.34 -9.54
N ILE A 112 22.90 -8.07 -9.47
CA ILE A 112 24.14 -7.61 -10.09
C ILE A 112 25.00 -6.84 -9.10
N ASN A 113 26.29 -6.82 -9.40
CA ASN A 113 27.22 -5.86 -8.83
C ASN A 113 27.16 -4.61 -9.72
N THR A 114 26.68 -3.49 -9.16
CA THR A 114 26.78 -2.22 -9.85
C THR A 114 28.22 -1.73 -9.69
N ASN A 115 28.85 -1.29 -10.79
CA ASN A 115 30.28 -0.95 -10.88
C ASN A 115 30.80 0.12 -9.89
N TYR A 116 29.99 0.59 -8.93
CA TYR A 116 30.35 1.51 -7.87
C TYR A 116 30.74 0.80 -6.56
N THR A 117 30.21 -0.39 -6.28
CA THR A 117 30.43 -1.14 -5.03
C THR A 117 30.37 -2.63 -5.27
N THR A 118 31.36 -3.39 -4.79
CA THR A 118 31.41 -4.84 -4.99
C THR A 118 30.23 -5.57 -4.33
N CYS A 119 29.79 -5.03 -3.18
CA CYS A 119 28.65 -5.47 -2.38
C CYS A 119 28.03 -4.24 -1.68
N PRO A 120 26.74 -4.27 -1.31
CA PRO A 120 25.75 -5.34 -1.56
C PRO A 120 25.34 -5.44 -3.04
N LEU A 121 24.70 -6.54 -3.41
CA LEU A 121 24.18 -6.71 -4.77
C LEU A 121 22.88 -5.92 -4.95
N ASP A 122 22.75 -5.28 -6.10
CA ASP A 122 21.56 -4.55 -6.48
C ASP A 122 20.57 -5.42 -7.25
N ILE A 123 19.29 -5.09 -7.07
CA ILE A 123 18.20 -5.81 -7.72
C ILE A 123 17.92 -5.18 -9.07
N VAL A 124 17.97 -5.99 -10.11
CA VAL A 124 17.67 -5.58 -11.48
C VAL A 124 16.62 -6.47 -12.11
N GLN A 125 15.92 -5.93 -13.09
CA GLN A 125 15.05 -6.67 -13.97
C GLN A 125 15.83 -7.11 -15.22
N SER A 126 15.71 -8.38 -15.59
CA SER A 126 16.23 -8.88 -16.86
C SER A 126 15.47 -8.25 -18.05
N SER A 127 16.21 -7.77 -19.06
CA SER A 127 15.61 -7.32 -20.32
C SER A 127 15.09 -8.48 -21.19
N TYR A 128 15.59 -9.69 -20.94
CA TYR A 128 15.15 -10.92 -21.59
C TYR A 128 14.06 -11.60 -20.77
N ASP A 129 13.16 -12.34 -21.44
CA ASP A 129 12.10 -13.14 -20.80
C ASP A 129 12.68 -14.36 -20.06
N THR A 130 13.32 -14.08 -18.92
CA THR A 130 13.88 -15.06 -18.00
C THR A 130 13.05 -15.07 -16.72
N LEU A 131 13.06 -16.18 -15.97
CA LEU A 131 12.31 -16.27 -14.72
C LEU A 131 12.95 -15.49 -13.57
N GLY A 132 14.23 -15.12 -13.69
CA GLY A 132 15.01 -14.51 -12.61
C GLY A 132 15.22 -15.45 -11.42
N ILE A 133 15.78 -14.90 -10.35
CA ILE A 133 16.01 -15.60 -9.08
C ILE A 133 14.71 -15.63 -8.28
N PRO A 134 14.29 -16.80 -7.76
CA PRO A 134 13.08 -16.87 -6.97
C PRO A 134 13.28 -16.27 -5.56
N VAL A 135 12.18 -15.80 -4.98
CA VAL A 135 12.12 -15.19 -3.66
C VAL A 135 11.24 -15.97 -2.69
N GLU A 136 11.52 -15.81 -1.41
CA GLU A 136 10.67 -16.22 -0.29
C GLU A 136 10.11 -14.99 0.42
N PHE A 137 8.87 -15.11 0.90
CA PHE A 137 8.15 -14.04 1.61
C PHE A 137 8.06 -14.34 3.10
N PHE A 138 8.44 -13.36 3.92
CA PHE A 138 8.42 -13.44 5.38
C PHE A 138 7.45 -12.39 5.93
N PRO A 139 6.18 -12.75 6.24
CA PRO A 139 5.25 -11.80 6.83
C PRO A 139 5.72 -11.38 8.22
N VAL A 140 5.41 -10.14 8.61
CA VAL A 140 5.73 -9.56 9.93
C VAL A 140 5.36 -10.50 11.09
N ASN A 141 4.22 -11.16 10.99
CA ASN A 141 3.86 -12.26 11.88
C ASN A 141 4.30 -13.60 11.28
N LEU A 142 5.48 -14.07 11.71
CA LEU A 142 6.11 -15.30 11.22
C LEU A 142 5.30 -16.59 11.47
N LYS A 143 4.29 -16.56 12.35
CA LYS A 143 3.36 -17.68 12.60
C LYS A 143 2.31 -17.80 11.49
N LYS A 144 2.02 -16.72 10.75
CA LYS A 144 1.08 -16.73 9.63
C LYS A 144 1.78 -17.29 8.38
N GLY A 145 1.17 -18.31 7.76
CA GLY A 145 1.74 -18.97 6.59
C GLY A 145 1.26 -18.46 5.24
N VAL A 146 0.13 -17.76 5.20
CA VAL A 146 -0.47 -17.21 3.97
C VAL A 146 -0.05 -15.75 3.82
N ILE A 147 0.46 -15.39 2.65
CA ILE A 147 0.81 -14.02 2.30
C ILE A 147 -0.47 -13.29 1.90
N ARG A 148 -0.69 -12.11 2.47
CA ARG A 148 -1.90 -11.30 2.28
C ARG A 148 -1.52 -9.91 1.79
N VAL A 149 -2.42 -9.29 1.05
CA VAL A 149 -2.23 -7.91 0.60
C VAL A 149 -2.15 -6.96 1.79
N PHE A 150 -1.48 -5.82 1.61
CA PHE A 150 -1.31 -4.77 2.62
C PHE A 150 -0.70 -5.21 3.97
N THR A 151 -0.10 -6.40 4.03
CA THR A 151 0.60 -6.91 5.22
C THR A 151 2.10 -6.69 5.06
N ASP A 152 2.74 -6.11 6.08
CA ASP A 152 4.20 -5.94 6.11
C ASP A 152 4.90 -7.30 5.98
N LEU A 153 5.88 -7.35 5.08
CA LEU A 153 6.69 -8.54 4.84
C LEU A 153 8.12 -8.17 4.43
N ASN A 154 9.05 -9.09 4.68
CA ASN A 154 10.37 -9.07 4.06
C ASN A 154 10.38 -9.99 2.82
N ILE A 155 11.19 -9.63 1.84
CA ILE A 155 11.40 -10.39 0.61
C ILE A 155 12.88 -10.81 0.60
N MET A 156 13.15 -12.08 0.32
CA MET A 156 14.52 -12.62 0.33
C MET A 156 14.72 -13.51 -0.89
N PHE A 157 15.82 -13.32 -1.63
CA PHE A 157 16.15 -14.26 -2.71
C PHE A 157 16.62 -15.60 -2.15
N THR A 158 16.22 -16.70 -2.79
CA THR A 158 16.61 -18.06 -2.35
C THR A 158 18.06 -18.40 -2.66
N ASN A 159 18.68 -17.71 -3.62
CA ASN A 159 20.06 -18.01 -3.99
C ASN A 159 21.04 -17.40 -2.97
N LYS A 160 21.86 -18.26 -2.37
CA LYS A 160 22.99 -17.87 -1.53
C LYS A 160 24.17 -17.55 -2.46
N TYR A 161 24.11 -16.45 -3.20
CA TYR A 161 25.28 -15.98 -3.95
C TYR A 161 26.40 -15.67 -2.95
N THR A 162 27.45 -16.48 -2.96
CA THR A 162 28.55 -16.48 -1.99
C THR A 162 29.55 -15.34 -2.19
N VAL A 163 29.31 -14.44 -3.14
CA VAL A 163 30.23 -13.34 -3.46
C VAL A 163 30.16 -12.24 -2.40
N CYS A 164 28.97 -12.03 -1.82
CA CYS A 164 28.74 -10.98 -0.83
C CYS A 164 28.44 -11.59 0.55
N PRO A 165 29.05 -11.06 1.64
CA PRO A 165 28.78 -11.53 3.00
C PRO A 165 27.39 -11.10 3.51
N GLU A 166 26.78 -10.09 2.89
CA GLU A 166 25.45 -9.59 3.26
C GLU A 166 24.33 -10.57 2.90
N SER A 167 23.18 -10.42 3.56
CA SER A 167 22.00 -11.24 3.28
C SER A 167 21.40 -10.92 1.90
N SER A 168 20.64 -11.85 1.33
CA SER A 168 19.83 -11.61 0.13
C SER A 168 18.46 -10.98 0.41
N VAL A 169 18.27 -10.42 1.62
CA VAL A 169 17.03 -9.77 2.04
C VAL A 169 16.97 -8.38 1.42
N TRP A 170 15.83 -8.05 0.84
CA TRP A 170 15.58 -6.76 0.23
C TRP A 170 15.58 -5.67 1.31
N LYS A 171 16.20 -4.55 0.99
CA LYS A 171 16.10 -3.31 1.76
C LYS A 171 16.10 -2.11 0.83
N LEU A 172 15.56 -1.00 1.31
CA LEU A 172 15.78 0.28 0.67
C LEU A 172 17.21 0.75 0.93
N ASP A 173 17.90 1.10 -0.14
CA ASP A 173 19.23 1.71 -0.06
C ASP A 173 19.11 3.17 0.40
N HIS A 174 20.05 3.63 1.23
CA HIS A 174 20.09 5.01 1.74
C HIS A 174 18.74 5.54 2.27
N TYR A 175 18.07 4.78 3.15
CA TYR A 175 16.82 5.21 3.82
C TYR A 175 17.11 6.30 4.89
N TYR A 176 17.35 7.52 4.43
CA TYR A 176 17.44 8.71 5.27
C TYR A 176 16.38 9.71 4.81
N PRO A 177 15.17 9.68 5.41
CA PRO A 177 14.09 10.59 5.02
C PRO A 177 14.44 12.07 5.20
N ASN A 178 15.51 12.41 5.93
CA ASN A 178 15.93 13.77 6.26
C ASN A 178 17.43 14.05 6.02
N ASP A 179 18.12 13.36 5.10
CA ASP A 179 19.54 13.62 4.83
C ASP A 179 19.75 15.02 4.19
N PRO A 180 20.42 15.97 4.88
CA PRO A 180 20.70 17.30 4.34
C PRO A 180 21.79 17.30 3.26
N LEU A 181 22.57 16.21 3.14
CA LEU A 181 23.79 16.18 2.33
C LEU A 181 23.57 15.72 0.88
N ASN A 182 22.37 15.25 0.53
CA ASN A 182 22.11 14.78 -0.83
C ASN A 182 20.67 15.06 -1.31
N PRO A 183 20.33 16.34 -1.57
CA PRO A 183 18.99 16.73 -2.02
C PRO A 183 18.63 16.22 -3.43
N ASP A 184 19.64 15.82 -4.23
CA ASP A 184 19.52 15.44 -5.65
C ASP A 184 19.50 13.92 -5.91
N TYR A 185 20.06 13.08 -5.03
CA TYR A 185 19.91 11.61 -5.12
C TYR A 185 18.65 11.13 -4.39
N ARG A 186 17.49 11.42 -4.97
CA ARG A 186 16.17 10.96 -4.47
C ARG A 186 15.71 9.62 -5.04
N ASP A 187 16.59 8.92 -5.74
CA ASP A 187 16.26 7.61 -6.30
C ASP A 187 16.49 6.56 -5.21
N TYR A 188 15.45 6.33 -4.39
CA TYR A 188 15.45 5.29 -3.38
C TYR A 188 15.43 3.91 -4.05
N PHE A 189 16.61 3.38 -4.33
CA PHE A 189 16.79 2.06 -4.93
C PHE A 189 16.53 0.95 -3.93
N ILE A 190 16.14 -0.23 -4.44
CA ILE A 190 16.05 -1.45 -3.65
C ILE A 190 17.31 -2.26 -3.88
N THR A 191 17.98 -2.59 -2.79
CA THR A 191 19.21 -3.36 -2.76
C THR A 191 19.07 -4.56 -1.82
N THR A 192 20.12 -5.37 -1.71
CA THR A 192 20.19 -6.49 -0.77
C THR A 192 20.94 -6.13 0.51
N GLY A 193 21.05 -7.06 1.45
CA GLY A 193 21.72 -6.84 2.74
C GLY A 193 20.79 -6.30 3.83
N GLY A 194 19.49 -6.56 3.73
CA GLY A 194 18.53 -6.33 4.81
C GLY A 194 18.58 -7.41 5.89
N VAL A 195 17.59 -7.41 6.78
CA VAL A 195 17.44 -8.41 7.84
C VAL A 195 15.97 -8.85 7.89
N VAL A 196 15.75 -10.16 8.04
CA VAL A 196 14.40 -10.71 8.22
C VAL A 196 13.93 -10.48 9.67
N GLY A 197 12.72 -9.95 9.84
CA GLY A 197 12.10 -9.76 11.15
C GLY A 197 12.57 -8.49 11.87
N ASN A 198 12.55 -8.54 13.20
CA ASN A 198 12.85 -7.42 14.10
C ASN A 198 12.07 -6.13 13.75
N PRO A 199 10.72 -6.16 13.67
CA PRO A 199 9.93 -5.00 13.27
C PRO A 199 10.15 -3.83 14.24
N GLY A 200 10.68 -2.73 13.73
CA GLY A 200 10.98 -1.54 14.51
C GLY A 200 11.72 -0.47 13.70
N PRO A 201 12.18 0.62 14.35
CA PRO A 201 12.86 1.74 13.69
C PRO A 201 14.10 1.31 12.90
N GLU A 202 14.87 0.36 13.42
CA GLU A 202 16.13 -0.09 12.81
C GLU A 202 15.94 -0.91 11.51
N THR A 203 14.75 -1.49 11.30
CA THR A 203 14.48 -2.35 10.14
C THR A 203 13.48 -1.77 9.17
N LEU A 204 13.09 -0.49 9.31
CA LEU A 204 12.07 0.17 8.47
C LEU A 204 12.28 -0.09 6.98
N ALA A 205 13.51 0.08 6.51
CA ALA A 205 13.90 -0.09 5.11
C ALA A 205 13.68 -1.52 4.56
N ASN A 206 13.52 -2.53 5.41
CA ASN A 206 13.42 -3.94 5.03
C ASN A 206 11.96 -4.39 4.78
N TRP A 207 10.98 -3.53 5.05
CA TRP A 207 9.57 -3.87 5.03
C TRP A 207 8.88 -3.39 3.76
N PHE A 208 8.18 -4.31 3.12
CA PHE A 208 7.43 -4.09 1.90
C PHE A 208 6.01 -4.62 2.05
N LYS A 209 5.13 -4.20 1.14
CA LYS A 209 3.76 -4.72 1.04
C LYS A 209 3.49 -5.11 -0.41
N ILE A 210 2.51 -6.00 -0.54
CA ILE A 210 1.92 -6.38 -1.83
C ILE A 210 0.52 -5.79 -1.86
N GLN A 211 0.16 -5.11 -2.96
CA GLN A 211 -1.18 -4.58 -3.17
C GLN A 211 -1.74 -5.13 -4.48
N LYS A 212 -3.04 -5.42 -4.50
CA LYS A 212 -3.74 -5.80 -5.74
C LYS A 212 -3.76 -4.61 -6.69
N PHE A 213 -3.41 -4.83 -7.95
CA PHE A 213 -3.35 -3.77 -8.94
C PHE A 213 -3.72 -4.33 -10.31
N GLU A 214 -4.85 -3.88 -10.83
CA GLU A 214 -5.48 -4.43 -12.04
C GLU A 214 -5.62 -5.96 -11.94
N ASP A 215 -5.13 -6.70 -12.94
CA ASP A 215 -5.16 -8.16 -13.03
C ASP A 215 -3.97 -8.85 -12.31
N GLY A 216 -3.09 -8.07 -11.68
CA GLY A 216 -1.93 -8.56 -10.97
C GLY A 216 -1.74 -7.86 -9.63
N TYR A 217 -0.49 -7.57 -9.32
CA TYR A 217 -0.10 -6.91 -8.09
C TYR A 217 0.92 -5.80 -8.36
N LYS A 218 1.09 -4.94 -7.38
CA LYS A 218 2.22 -4.04 -7.27
C LYS A 218 2.89 -4.21 -5.91
N LEU A 219 4.18 -3.93 -5.86
CA LEU A 219 4.94 -3.87 -4.63
C LEU A 219 5.03 -2.42 -4.19
N LEU A 220 5.04 -2.18 -2.89
CA LEU A 220 5.22 -0.85 -2.32
C LEU A 220 6.03 -0.92 -1.03
N HIS A 221 6.75 0.16 -0.74
CA HIS A 221 7.37 0.40 0.55
C HIS A 221 6.47 1.35 1.33
N CYS A 222 5.88 0.87 2.42
CA CYS A 222 5.04 1.66 3.33
C CYS A 222 4.89 0.91 4.67
N PRO A 223 5.99 0.77 5.44
CA PRO A 223 6.00 0.01 6.70
C PRO A 223 4.96 0.51 7.70
N SER A 224 4.20 -0.40 8.30
CA SER A 224 3.33 -0.08 9.46
C SER A 224 3.91 -0.52 10.81
N VAL A 225 5.15 -1.02 10.81
CA VAL A 225 5.84 -1.55 12.00
C VAL A 225 6.19 -0.49 13.05
N CYS A 226 6.19 0.81 12.69
CA CYS A 226 6.57 1.91 13.58
C CYS A 226 5.69 3.17 13.39
N ILE A 227 4.40 3.00 13.09
CA ILE A 227 3.54 4.13 12.68
C ILE A 227 3.39 5.24 13.75
N ASN A 228 3.61 4.92 15.03
CA ASN A 228 3.43 5.87 16.13
C ASN A 228 4.65 6.77 16.40
N TYR A 229 5.82 6.42 15.86
CA TYR A 229 7.09 7.08 16.23
C TYR A 229 8.01 7.37 15.03
N CYS A 230 7.73 6.78 13.87
CA CYS A 230 8.59 6.91 12.70
C CYS A 230 7.86 7.68 11.60
N ASP A 231 8.55 8.62 10.97
CA ASP A 231 8.12 9.18 9.70
C ASP A 231 8.45 8.18 8.58
N VAL A 232 7.41 7.72 7.89
CA VAL A 232 7.51 6.62 6.93
C VAL A 232 7.17 7.13 5.54
N MET A 233 8.09 6.93 4.60
CA MET A 233 7.80 7.15 3.19
C MET A 233 6.96 6.00 2.62
N CYS A 234 5.82 6.36 2.03
CA CYS A 234 4.95 5.43 1.33
C CYS A 234 5.01 5.67 -0.18
N LYS A 235 5.65 4.76 -0.93
CA LYS A 235 5.74 4.83 -2.38
C LYS A 235 5.66 3.44 -3.02
N ASP A 236 5.18 3.42 -4.25
CA ASP A 236 5.17 2.22 -5.07
C ASP A 236 6.59 1.86 -5.53
N ILE A 237 6.80 0.60 -5.82
CA ILE A 237 8.04 0.10 -6.41
C ILE A 237 7.85 -0.02 -7.91
N GLY A 238 8.80 0.53 -8.65
CA GLY A 238 8.85 0.45 -10.09
C GLY A 238 10.24 0.17 -10.62
N ILE A 239 10.37 0.27 -11.93
CA ILE A 239 11.61 0.05 -12.67
C ILE A 239 12.24 1.38 -13.07
N TYR A 240 13.57 1.45 -12.97
CA TYR A 240 14.35 2.64 -13.29
C TYR A 240 15.61 2.27 -14.06
N ALA A 241 15.81 2.86 -15.24
CA ALA A 241 16.97 2.60 -16.06
C ALA A 241 18.16 3.45 -15.59
N GLN A 242 19.25 2.80 -15.16
CA GLN A 242 20.47 3.44 -14.72
C GLN A 242 21.69 2.65 -15.21
N ASN A 243 22.63 3.33 -15.87
CA ASN A 243 23.91 2.75 -16.31
C ASN A 243 23.77 1.46 -17.14
N GLY A 244 22.75 1.38 -17.99
CA GLY A 244 22.49 0.20 -18.83
C GLY A 244 21.73 -0.93 -18.13
N TYR A 245 21.35 -0.77 -16.87
CA TYR A 245 20.56 -1.73 -16.10
C TYR A 245 19.19 -1.18 -15.74
N THR A 246 18.21 -2.07 -15.58
CA THR A 246 16.87 -1.74 -15.12
C THR A 246 16.75 -2.08 -13.64
N ARG A 247 17.03 -1.12 -12.75
CA ARG A 247 16.99 -1.30 -11.29
C ARG A 247 15.58 -1.13 -10.73
N LEU A 248 15.35 -1.61 -9.51
CA LEU A 248 14.12 -1.33 -8.77
C LEU A 248 14.30 -0.08 -7.91
N ALA A 249 13.31 0.81 -7.93
CA ALA A 249 13.31 2.03 -7.13
C ALA A 249 11.90 2.43 -6.70
N LEU A 250 11.81 3.28 -5.68
CA LEU A 250 10.55 3.92 -5.32
C LEU A 250 10.15 4.94 -6.37
N THR A 251 8.90 4.86 -6.83
CA THR A 251 8.36 5.73 -7.88
C THR A 251 6.85 5.89 -7.73
N ASN A 252 6.28 6.82 -8.51
CA ASN A 252 4.84 7.00 -8.63
C ASN A 252 4.24 6.11 -9.73
N VAL A 253 5.07 5.41 -10.50
CA VAL A 253 4.64 4.50 -11.57
C VAL A 253 4.90 3.06 -11.14
N PRO A 254 3.90 2.34 -10.62
CA PRO A 254 4.09 0.99 -10.10
C PRO A 254 4.46 0.00 -11.21
N PHE A 255 5.41 -0.89 -10.91
CA PHE A 255 5.69 -2.03 -11.78
C PHE A 255 4.69 -3.16 -11.50
N LYS A 256 3.97 -3.55 -12.55
CA LYS A 256 2.91 -4.58 -12.49
C LYS A 256 3.53 -5.96 -12.47
N VAL A 257 3.28 -6.72 -11.41
CA VAL A 257 3.88 -8.04 -11.20
C VAL A 257 2.86 -9.14 -10.99
N VAL A 258 3.28 -10.36 -11.32
CA VAL A 258 2.62 -11.61 -10.97
C VAL A 258 3.61 -12.55 -10.30
N PHE A 259 3.09 -13.49 -9.53
CA PHE A 259 3.90 -14.47 -8.80
C PHE A 259 3.77 -15.83 -9.46
N LYS A 260 4.87 -16.39 -9.95
CA LYS A 260 4.92 -17.77 -10.47
C LYS A 260 5.67 -18.63 -9.47
N ARG A 261 5.05 -19.71 -8.98
CA ARG A 261 5.72 -20.64 -8.08
C ARG A 261 6.93 -21.29 -8.79
N ALA A 262 8.07 -21.33 -8.10
CA ALA A 262 9.30 -21.97 -8.56
C ALA A 262 9.25 -23.49 -8.41
#